data_AF-W0J9Z5-F1
#
_entry.id   AF-W0J9Z5-F1
#
_cell.length_a   1.000
_cell.length_b   1.000
_cell.length_c   1.000
_cell.angle_alpha   90.00
_cell.angle_beta   90.00
_cell.angle_gamma   90.00
#
_symmetry.space_group_name_H-M   'P 1'
#
loop_
_entity.id
_entity.type
_entity.pdbx_description
1 polymer ?
#
loop_
_entity_poly.entity_id
_entity_poly.type
_entity_poly.pdbx_seq_one_letter_code
_entity_poly.pdbx_strand_id
1 'polypeptide(L)'
;MPFAETVAHMLRPESQVSYHVLIAPDGARARLVADEHIAWHAGASTFLGRSRCNDFLLGVAFAGDTRAAPLADAQIASALDWLAPRWAVRHWTPAVMIDHRQIAPGRKDDLAPAEWLRLLAAIRARFG
;
A
#
# COMPACT_ATOMS: atom_id res chain seq x y z
N MET A 1 4.46 15.54 6.88
CA MET A 1 5.87 15.12 6.97
C MET A 1 6.41 15.02 5.54
N PRO A 2 7.57 15.60 5.23
CA PRO A 2 8.26 15.41 3.95
C PRO A 2 8.55 13.93 3.66
N PHE A 3 8.61 13.57 2.37
CA PHE A 3 8.82 12.19 1.94
C PHE A 3 10.07 11.54 2.57
N ALA A 4 11.21 12.23 2.55
CA ALA A 4 12.45 11.72 3.12
C ALA A 4 12.36 11.47 4.63
N GLU A 5 11.65 12.34 5.37
CA GLU A 5 11.41 12.15 6.80
C GLU A 5 10.49 10.96 7.08
N THR A 6 9.48 10.74 6.23
CA THR A 6 8.60 9.57 6.33
C THR A 6 9.36 8.28 6.08
N VAL A 7 10.24 8.25 5.09
CA VAL A 7 11.16 7.13 4.85
C VAL A 7 12.05 6.90 6.06
N ALA A 8 12.70 7.95 6.57
CA ALA A 8 13.56 7.84 7.74
C ALA A 8 12.82 7.35 8.98
N HIS A 9 11.55 7.75 9.16
CA HIS A 9 10.70 7.26 10.23
C HIS A 9 10.44 5.75 10.11
N MET A 10 10.07 5.27 8.92
CA MET A 10 9.76 3.85 8.68
C MET A 10 10.99 2.93 8.76
N LEU A 11 12.21 3.48 8.64
CA LEU A 11 13.46 2.75 8.81
C LEU A 11 13.89 2.64 10.29
N ARG A 12 13.27 3.40 11.20
CA ARG A 12 13.56 3.31 12.63
C ARG A 12 12.84 2.12 13.25
N PRO A 13 13.53 1.17 13.91
CA PRO A 13 12.89 0.04 14.58
C PRO A 13 11.82 0.46 15.61
N GLU A 14 12.01 1.62 16.25
CA GLU A 14 11.12 2.15 17.28
C GLU A 14 9.77 2.62 16.71
N SER A 15 9.69 2.90 15.41
CA SER A 15 8.43 3.29 14.77
C SER A 15 7.40 2.16 14.78
N GLN A 16 7.87 0.91 14.77
CA GLN A 16 7.05 -0.29 14.59
C GLN A 16 6.10 -0.23 13.38
N VAL A 17 6.42 0.60 12.37
CA VAL A 17 5.63 0.80 11.16
C VAL A 17 6.53 0.82 9.94
N SER A 18 6.22 -0.03 8.97
CA SER A 18 6.96 -0.10 7.69
C SER A 18 6.06 -0.62 6.59
N TYR A 19 6.42 -0.37 5.34
CA TYR A 19 5.72 -0.87 4.15
C TYR A 19 6.72 -1.50 3.19
N HIS A 20 6.27 -2.27 2.20
CA HIS A 20 7.20 -2.77 1.18
C HIS A 20 7.64 -1.63 0.26
N VAL A 21 6.70 -0.72 -0.04
CA VAL A 21 6.98 0.48 -0.81
C VAL A 21 6.19 1.69 -0.28
N LEU A 22 6.84 2.85 -0.26
CA LEU A 22 6.22 4.16 -0.09
C LEU A 22 6.37 4.96 -1.37
N ILE A 23 5.28 5.57 -1.86
CA ILE A 23 5.23 6.28 -3.13
C ILE A 23 4.96 7.78 -2.91
N ALA A 24 5.89 8.62 -3.36
CA ALA A 24 5.81 10.08 -3.29
C ALA A 24 4.80 10.65 -4.31
N PRO A 25 4.28 11.88 -4.11
CA PRO A 25 3.38 12.54 -5.05
C PRO A 25 3.90 12.68 -6.49
N ASP A 26 5.22 12.76 -6.67
CA ASP A 26 5.89 12.80 -7.98
C ASP A 26 6.12 11.41 -8.61
N GLY A 27 5.68 10.35 -7.94
CA GLY A 27 5.85 8.96 -8.38
C GLY A 27 7.16 8.31 -7.93
N ALA A 28 8.07 9.03 -7.25
CA ALA A 28 9.28 8.42 -6.69
C ALA A 28 8.91 7.33 -5.66
N ARG A 29 9.72 6.27 -5.59
CA ARG A 29 9.47 5.12 -4.70
C ARG A 29 10.63 4.93 -3.74
N ALA A 30 10.30 4.79 -2.45
CA ALA A 30 11.20 4.20 -1.48
C ALA A 30 10.77 2.74 -1.27
N ARG A 31 11.65 1.79 -1.60
CA ARG A 31 11.46 0.36 -1.32
C ARG A 31 12.09 0.08 0.03
N LEU A 32 11.29 -0.24 1.03
CA LEU A 32 11.75 -0.30 2.42
C LEU A 32 11.92 -1.74 2.91
N VAL A 33 11.03 -2.64 2.49
CA VAL A 33 11.04 -4.06 2.88
C VAL A 33 10.91 -4.91 1.60
N ALA A 34 11.77 -5.92 1.48
CA ALA A 34 11.71 -6.90 0.38
C ALA A 34 10.43 -7.74 0.48
N ASP A 35 9.91 -8.24 -0.64
CA ASP A 35 8.63 -8.97 -0.67
C ASP A 35 8.64 -10.26 0.16
N GLU A 36 9.83 -10.84 0.36
CA GLU A 36 10.06 -12.07 1.12
C GLU A 36 10.11 -11.84 2.64
N HIS A 37 10.13 -10.57 3.06
CA HIS A 37 10.18 -10.17 4.47
C HIS A 37 8.84 -9.58 4.93
N ILE A 38 8.61 -9.63 6.24
CA ILE A 38 7.38 -9.11 6.84
C ILE A 38 7.55 -7.62 7.14
N ALA A 39 6.79 -6.78 6.43
CA ALA A 39 6.61 -5.37 6.80
C ALA A 39 5.49 -5.21 7.85
N TRP A 40 5.66 -4.26 8.77
CA TRP A 40 4.66 -3.92 9.78
C TRP A 40 3.69 -2.82 9.32
N HIS A 41 2.74 -3.16 8.44
CA HIS A 41 1.85 -2.17 7.81
C HIS A 41 0.39 -2.25 8.27
N ALA A 42 -0.13 -3.47 8.45
CA ALA A 42 -1.54 -3.72 8.69
C ALA A 42 -1.94 -3.57 10.16
N GLY A 43 -1.09 -3.98 11.11
CA GLY A 43 -1.44 -4.08 12.53
C GLY A 43 -2.48 -5.17 12.82
N ALA A 44 -3.37 -4.98 13.80
CA ALA A 44 -4.48 -5.89 14.07
C ALA A 44 -5.51 -5.88 12.93
N SER A 45 -5.54 -6.95 12.13
CA SER A 45 -6.34 -7.02 10.90
C SER A 45 -6.66 -8.46 10.49
N THR A 46 -7.71 -8.61 9.67
CA THR A 46 -8.16 -9.89 9.10
C THR A 46 -8.57 -9.71 7.64
N PHE A 47 -8.12 -10.61 6.76
CA PHE A 47 -8.53 -10.67 5.36
C PHE A 47 -8.92 -12.10 5.00
N LEU A 48 -10.12 -12.29 4.40
CA LEU A 48 -10.66 -13.61 4.03
C LEU A 48 -10.60 -14.65 5.18
N GLY A 49 -10.94 -14.23 6.40
CA GLY A 49 -10.92 -15.09 7.59
C GLY A 49 -9.53 -15.35 8.18
N ARG A 50 -8.44 -14.89 7.54
CA ARG A 50 -7.08 -15.02 8.05
C ARG A 50 -6.63 -13.73 8.74
N SER A 51 -6.34 -13.82 10.03
CA SER A 51 -5.79 -12.71 10.82
C SER A 51 -4.28 -12.51 10.59
N ARG A 52 -3.75 -11.39 11.11
CA ARG A 52 -2.32 -11.00 11.02
C ARG A 52 -1.88 -10.72 9.57
N CYS A 53 -2.52 -9.75 8.93
CA CYS A 53 -2.29 -9.51 7.49
C CYS A 53 -0.86 -9.10 7.13
N ASN A 54 -0.04 -8.63 8.08
CA ASN A 54 1.41 -8.45 7.86
C ASN A 54 2.10 -9.72 7.37
N ASP A 55 1.65 -10.89 7.82
CA ASP A 55 2.31 -12.17 7.54
C ASP A 55 2.11 -12.64 6.09
N PHE A 56 1.19 -12.02 5.33
CA PHE A 56 0.83 -12.51 3.98
C PHE A 56 0.38 -11.46 2.97
N LEU A 57 0.23 -10.19 3.36
CA LEU A 57 -0.05 -9.09 2.43
C LEU A 57 1.18 -8.22 2.25
N LEU A 58 1.38 -7.72 1.03
CA LEU A 58 2.35 -6.67 0.76
C LEU A 58 1.72 -5.29 1.01
N GLY A 59 2.26 -4.53 1.98
CA GLY A 59 1.87 -3.14 2.21
C GLY A 59 2.43 -2.16 1.18
N VAL A 60 1.55 -1.39 0.55
CA VAL A 60 1.86 -0.23 -0.31
C VAL A 60 1.36 1.03 0.40
N ALA A 61 2.23 2.02 0.58
CA ALA A 61 1.87 3.31 1.15
C ALA A 61 2.03 4.44 0.13
N PHE A 62 1.23 5.49 0.29
CA PHE A 62 1.30 6.72 -0.48
C PHE A 62 1.63 7.86 0.48
N ALA A 63 2.64 8.65 0.15
CA ALA A 63 3.02 9.80 0.96
C ALA A 63 2.04 10.96 0.77
N GLY A 64 1.83 11.73 1.84
CA GLY A 64 0.83 12.80 1.90
C GLY A 64 -0.36 12.42 2.77
N ASP A 65 -1.28 13.36 2.96
CA ASP A 65 -2.57 13.09 3.60
C ASP A 65 -3.55 12.56 2.55
N THR A 66 -3.52 11.25 2.30
CA THR A 66 -4.36 10.60 1.29
C THR A 66 -5.82 10.44 1.69
N ARG A 67 -6.16 10.89 2.92
CA ARG A 67 -7.53 10.98 3.37
C ARG A 67 -8.16 12.32 3.01
N ALA A 68 -7.35 13.39 3.04
CA ALA A 68 -7.77 14.76 2.72
C ALA A 68 -7.51 15.15 1.25
N ALA A 69 -6.48 14.60 0.62
CA ALA A 69 -6.08 14.91 -0.75
C ALA A 69 -6.14 13.68 -1.67
N PRO A 70 -6.53 13.85 -2.95
CA PRO A 70 -6.48 12.78 -3.94
C PRO A 70 -5.05 12.26 -4.15
N LEU A 71 -4.93 11.00 -4.59
CA LEU A 71 -3.63 10.50 -5.06
C LEU A 71 -3.21 11.29 -6.30
N ALA A 72 -1.92 11.57 -6.45
CA ALA A 72 -1.41 12.08 -7.71
C ALA A 72 -1.45 10.98 -8.79
N ASP A 73 -1.63 11.34 -10.06
CA ASP A 73 -1.60 10.37 -11.14
C ASP A 73 -0.25 9.65 -11.23
N ALA A 74 0.85 10.34 -10.91
CA ALA A 74 2.18 9.76 -10.82
C ALA A 74 2.27 8.71 -9.69
N GLN A 75 1.53 8.87 -8.58
CA GLN A 75 1.46 7.85 -7.53
C GLN A 75 0.78 6.58 -8.03
N ILE A 76 -0.36 6.72 -8.72
CA ILE A 76 -1.09 5.57 -9.27
C ILE A 76 -0.24 4.86 -10.33
N ALA A 77 0.32 5.59 -11.30
CA ALA A 77 1.19 5.01 -12.32
C ALA A 77 2.38 4.25 -11.70
N SER A 78 3.02 4.86 -10.70
CA SER A 78 4.14 4.26 -9.99
C SER A 78 3.76 3.00 -9.19
N ALA A 79 2.54 2.96 -8.62
CA ALA A 79 2.01 1.76 -7.97
C ALA A 79 1.77 0.63 -8.97
N LEU A 80 1.20 0.93 -10.15
CA LEU A 80 1.00 -0.06 -11.21
C LEU A 80 2.33 -0.63 -11.70
N ASP A 81 3.34 0.22 -11.92
CA ASP A 81 4.68 -0.23 -12.33
C ASP A 81 5.34 -1.12 -11.26
N TRP A 82 5.14 -0.80 -9.98
CA TRP A 82 5.65 -1.62 -8.88
C TRP A 82 4.91 -2.97 -8.79
N LEU A 83 3.61 -3.00 -9.07
CA LEU A 83 2.81 -4.23 -9.09
C LEU A 83 3.13 -5.13 -10.28
N ALA A 84 3.44 -4.57 -11.45
CA ALA A 84 3.61 -5.32 -12.70
C ALA A 84 4.52 -6.56 -12.63
N PRO A 85 5.78 -6.49 -12.12
CA PRO A 85 6.63 -7.68 -12.02
C PRO A 85 6.09 -8.72 -11.01
N ARG A 86 5.35 -8.27 -9.99
CA ARG A 86 4.75 -9.15 -8.97
C ARG A 86 3.55 -9.89 -9.54
N TRP A 87 2.75 -9.18 -10.33
CA TRP A 87 1.58 -9.73 -11.00
C TRP A 87 1.96 -10.87 -11.94
N ALA A 88 3.06 -10.71 -12.67
CA ALA A 88 3.55 -11.70 -13.64
C ALA A 88 3.94 -13.05 -12.99
N VAL A 89 4.36 -13.06 -11.73
CA VAL A 89 4.89 -14.26 -11.06
C VAL A 89 3.96 -14.83 -9.97
N ARG A 90 3.03 -14.02 -9.44
CA ARG A 90 2.17 -14.43 -8.31
C ARG A 90 0.75 -14.82 -8.70
N HIS A 91 0.41 -14.80 -9.99
CA HIS A 91 -0.92 -15.16 -10.52
C HIS A 91 -2.07 -14.47 -9.78
N TRP A 92 -1.87 -13.20 -9.42
CA TRP A 92 -2.87 -12.40 -8.73
C TRP A 92 -4.05 -12.08 -9.65
N THR A 93 -5.20 -11.85 -9.02
CA THR A 93 -6.35 -11.23 -9.66
C THR A 93 -6.68 -9.93 -8.92
N PRO A 94 -7.44 -9.00 -9.50
CA PRO A 94 -7.85 -7.79 -8.79
C PRO A 94 -8.63 -8.05 -7.48
N ALA A 95 -9.16 -9.27 -7.29
CA ALA A 95 -9.85 -9.67 -6.07
C ALA A 95 -8.94 -9.78 -4.83
N VAL A 96 -7.61 -9.91 -5.02
CA VAL A 96 -6.66 -9.95 -3.89
C VAL A 96 -6.19 -8.56 -3.45
N MET A 97 -6.65 -7.51 -4.12
CA MET A 97 -6.38 -6.12 -3.72
C MET A 97 -7.39 -5.70 -2.66
N ILE A 98 -6.89 -5.16 -1.55
CA ILE A 98 -7.71 -4.78 -0.42
C ILE A 98 -7.18 -3.51 0.22
N ASP A 99 -8.09 -2.64 0.63
CA ASP A 99 -7.79 -1.41 1.34
C ASP A 99 -7.64 -1.66 2.85
N HIS A 100 -6.84 -0.83 3.53
CA HIS A 100 -6.53 -0.99 4.95
C HIS A 100 -7.80 -0.92 5.81
N ARG A 101 -8.75 -0.10 5.40
CA ARG A 101 -10.07 0.08 6.04
C ARG A 101 -10.90 -1.20 6.02
N GLN A 102 -10.75 -2.01 4.98
CA GLN A 102 -11.52 -3.25 4.82
C GLN A 102 -10.94 -4.41 5.65
N ILE A 103 -9.64 -4.41 5.94
CA ILE A 103 -9.01 -5.42 6.80
C ILE A 103 -8.98 -5.02 8.29
N ALA A 104 -9.22 -3.75 8.60
CA ALA A 104 -9.23 -3.20 9.96
C ALA A 104 -10.37 -2.17 10.16
N PRO A 105 -11.65 -2.59 10.02
CA PRO A 105 -12.80 -1.70 10.07
C PRO A 105 -12.89 -0.97 11.42
N GLY A 106 -13.22 0.33 11.38
CA GLY A 106 -13.33 1.20 12.56
C GLY A 106 -11.99 1.65 13.17
N ARG A 107 -10.86 1.06 12.74
CA ARG A 107 -9.51 1.45 13.22
C ARG A 107 -8.72 2.24 12.19
N LYS A 108 -8.96 2.02 10.90
CA LYS A 108 -8.19 2.61 9.80
C LYS A 108 -9.10 3.36 8.83
N ASP A 109 -8.63 4.51 8.38
CA ASP A 109 -9.27 5.40 7.39
C ASP A 109 -8.23 6.25 6.63
N ASP A 110 -7.10 5.65 6.23
CA ASP A 110 -5.93 6.33 5.68
C ASP A 110 -6.07 6.80 4.21
N LEU A 111 -6.75 6.03 3.35
CA LEU A 111 -7.05 6.41 1.97
C LEU A 111 -8.54 6.75 1.82
N ALA A 112 -8.83 7.91 1.21
CA ALA A 112 -10.21 8.28 0.91
C ALA A 112 -10.92 7.20 0.07
N PRO A 113 -12.19 6.84 0.37
CA PRO A 113 -12.86 5.74 -0.33
C PRO A 113 -12.95 5.91 -1.85
N ALA A 114 -13.15 7.13 -2.33
CA ALA A 114 -13.17 7.42 -3.76
C ALA A 114 -11.81 7.14 -4.43
N GLU A 115 -10.71 7.45 -3.75
CA GLU A 115 -9.36 7.22 -4.26
C GLU A 115 -8.98 5.74 -4.24
N TRP A 116 -9.45 4.97 -3.26
CA TRP A 116 -9.35 3.51 -3.29
C TRP A 116 -10.04 2.93 -4.53
N LEU A 117 -11.28 3.36 -4.81
CA LEU A 117 -12.02 2.91 -5.98
C LEU A 117 -11.31 3.30 -7.28
N ARG A 118 -10.73 4.51 -7.34
CA ARG A 118 -9.94 4.97 -8.49
C ARG A 118 -8.69 4.13 -8.71
N LEU A 119 -7.94 3.84 -7.65
CA LEU A 119 -6.76 2.96 -7.71
C LEU A 119 -7.15 1.53 -8.14
N LEU A 120 -8.20 0.96 -7.56
CA LEU A 120 -8.67 -0.38 -7.90
C LEU A 120 -9.14 -0.47 -9.36
N ALA A 121 -9.80 0.58 -9.87
CA ALA A 121 -10.17 0.66 -11.28
C ALA A 121 -8.93 0.69 -12.19
N ALA A 122 -7.89 1.44 -11.84
CA ALA A 122 -6.64 1.48 -12.58
C ALA A 122 -5.92 0.11 -12.57
N ILE A 123 -5.91 -0.59 -11.43
CA ILE A 123 -5.37 -1.95 -11.32
C ILE A 123 -6.14 -2.92 -12.22
N ARG A 124 -7.48 -2.88 -12.21
CA ARG A 124 -8.33 -3.70 -13.08
C ARG A 124 -8.08 -3.41 -14.55
N ALA A 125 -7.95 -2.15 -14.94
CA ALA A 125 -7.65 -1.77 -16.32
C ALA A 125 -6.27 -2.27 -16.78
N ARG A 126 -5.29 -2.33 -15.86
CA ARG A 126 -3.91 -2.72 -16.19
C ARG A 126 -3.66 -4.23 -16.19
N PHE A 127 -4.38 -4.97 -15.37
CA PHE A 127 -4.09 -6.38 -15.07
C PHE A 127 -5.31 -7.33 -15.06
N GLY A 128 -6.51 -6.79 -15.29
CA GLY A 128 -7.74 -7.57 -15.42
C GLY A 128 -7.98 -8.13 -16.81
#